data_AF-A0A645HRK2-F1
#
_entry.id   AF-A0A645HRK2-F1
#
_cell.length_a   1.000
_cell.length_b   1.000
_cell.length_c   1.000
_cell.angle_alpha   90.00
_cell.angle_beta   90.00
_cell.angle_gamma   90.00
#
_symmetry.space_group_name_H-M   'P 1'
#
loop_
_entity.id
_entity.type
_entity.pdbx_description
1 polymer ?
#
loop_
_entity_poly.entity_id
_entity_poly.type
_entity_poly.pdbx_seq_one_letter_code
_entity_poly.pdbx_strand_id
1 'polypeptide(L)'
;MSVFIGLRVRGKAGSVIAALGSALPSFVAILLIAMFFDSFKENEIVQSVFKGIRPAVVALIAVPLIGMSKGMNLNRYTSLIPVITLLLIVAFRISPIYILMAGALLGIFYHYLIKR
;
A
#
# COMPACT_ATOMS: atom_id res chain seq x y z
N MET A 1 -3.24 -13.61 4.89
CA MET A 1 -3.54 -15.04 5.21
C MET A 1 -2.48 -15.65 6.14
N SER A 2 -1.18 -15.50 5.85
CA SER A 2 -0.07 -16.04 6.66
C SER A 2 -0.12 -15.66 8.16
N VAL A 3 -0.34 -14.39 8.48
CA VAL A 3 -0.42 -13.89 9.87
C VAL A 3 -1.62 -14.50 10.63
N PHE A 4 -2.75 -14.68 9.96
CA PHE A 4 -3.97 -15.26 10.55
C PHE A 4 -3.80 -16.77 10.84
N ILE A 5 -3.10 -17.49 9.97
CA ILE A 5 -2.73 -18.88 10.22
C ILE A 5 -1.74 -18.96 11.39
N GLY A 6 -0.76 -18.04 11.46
CA GLY A 6 0.16 -17.92 12.59
C GLY A 6 -0.53 -17.66 13.93
N LEU A 7 -1.57 -16.82 13.94
CA LEU A 7 -2.47 -16.60 15.09
C LEU A 7 -3.13 -17.90 15.56
N ARG A 8 -3.64 -18.72 14.63
CA ARG A 8 -4.33 -19.97 14.97
C ARG A 8 -3.39 -21.08 15.44
N VAL A 9 -2.19 -21.17 14.87
CA VAL A 9 -1.26 -22.27 15.18
C VAL A 9 -0.53 -22.05 16.52
N ARG A 10 -0.06 -20.83 16.80
CA ARG A 10 0.80 -20.56 17.97
C ARG A 10 0.48 -19.25 18.69
N GLY A 11 -0.76 -18.77 18.54
CA GLY A 11 -1.21 -17.52 19.17
C GLY A 11 -0.40 -16.30 18.68
N LYS A 12 -0.22 -15.33 19.57
CA LYS A 12 0.44 -14.05 19.25
C LYS A 12 1.88 -14.24 18.73
N ALA A 13 2.65 -15.16 19.33
CA ALA A 13 4.02 -15.44 18.90
C ALA A 13 4.10 -16.01 17.47
N GLY A 14 3.19 -16.94 17.12
CA GLY A 14 3.13 -17.50 15.76
C GLY A 14 2.77 -16.47 14.70
N SER A 15 2.02 -15.43 15.07
CA SER A 15 1.60 -14.34 14.19
C SER A 15 2.76 -13.43 13.81
N VAL A 16 3.58 -13.08 14.80
CA VAL A 16 4.78 -12.24 14.61
C VAL A 16 5.79 -12.98 13.75
N ILE A 17 6.05 -14.26 14.04
CA ILE A 17 6.97 -15.08 13.26
C ILE A 17 6.46 -15.25 11.82
N ALA A 18 5.16 -15.49 11.61
CA ALA A 18 4.58 -15.60 10.28
C ALA A 18 4.66 -14.28 9.48
N ALA A 19 4.48 -13.14 10.15
CA ALA A 19 4.64 -11.83 9.52
C ALA A 19 6.09 -11.61 9.06
N LEU A 20 7.06 -11.79 9.98
CA LEU A 20 8.48 -11.64 9.69
C LEU A 20 8.94 -12.63 8.61
N GLY A 21 8.57 -13.90 8.73
CA GLY A 21 8.90 -14.95 7.77
C GLY A 21 8.34 -14.70 6.38
N SER A 22 7.21 -14.00 6.25
CA SER A 22 6.66 -13.62 4.94
C SER A 22 7.35 -12.40 4.31
N ALA A 23 7.86 -11.48 5.12
CA ALA A 23 8.54 -10.28 4.65
C ALA A 23 10.04 -10.53 4.34
N LEU A 24 10.70 -11.38 5.14
CA LEU A 24 12.11 -11.76 5.02
C LEU A 24 12.54 -12.17 3.60
N PRO A 25 11.85 -13.09 2.88
CA PRO A 25 12.29 -13.51 1.55
C PRO A 25 12.28 -12.35 0.54
N SER A 26 11.27 -11.47 0.60
CA SER A 26 11.21 -10.28 -0.26
C SER A 26 12.32 -9.30 0.08
N PHE A 27 12.59 -9.11 1.38
CA PHE A 27 13.67 -8.23 1.85
C PHE A 27 15.05 -8.72 1.40
N VAL A 28 15.34 -10.01 1.58
CA VAL A 28 16.60 -10.63 1.13
C VAL A 28 16.76 -10.51 -0.39
N ALA A 29 15.70 -10.75 -1.17
CA ALA A 29 15.73 -10.61 -2.62
C ALA A 29 16.07 -9.16 -3.05
N ILE A 30 15.46 -8.15 -2.43
CA ILE A 30 15.74 -6.73 -2.72
C ILE A 30 17.19 -6.37 -2.34
N LEU A 31 17.67 -6.84 -1.19
CA LEU A 31 19.05 -6.62 -0.74
C LEU A 31 20.06 -7.21 -1.72
N LEU A 32 19.84 -8.44 -2.17
CA LEU A 32 20.69 -9.06 -3.19
C LEU A 32 20.74 -8.18 -4.45
N ILE A 33 19.58 -7.80 -4.98
CA ILE A 33 19.52 -6.92 -6.16
C ILE A 33 20.26 -5.60 -5.92
N ALA A 34 20.08 -4.99 -4.74
CA ALA A 34 20.71 -3.71 -4.40
C ALA A 34 22.24 -3.80 -4.32
N MET A 35 22.80 -4.90 -3.79
CA MET A 35 24.25 -5.09 -3.74
C MET A 35 24.85 -5.23 -5.14
N PHE A 36 24.19 -5.96 -6.04
CA PHE A 36 24.65 -6.07 -7.42
C PHE A 36 24.42 -4.76 -8.21
N PHE A 37 23.37 -4.00 -7.87
CA PHE A 37 23.01 -2.77 -8.57
C PHE A 37 24.10 -1.69 -8.51
N ASP A 38 24.83 -1.59 -7.40
CA ASP A 38 25.88 -0.57 -7.23
C ASP A 38 27.01 -0.72 -8.25
N SER A 39 27.33 -1.97 -8.64
CA SER A 39 28.36 -2.27 -9.65
C SER A 39 27.92 -2.02 -11.11
N PHE A 40 26.61 -1.96 -11.39
CA PHE A 40 26.07 -1.80 -12.76
C PHE A 40 25.48 -0.41 -13.04
N LYS A 41 25.46 0.48 -12.05
CA LYS A 41 24.81 1.79 -12.13
C LYS A 41 25.46 2.77 -13.11
N GLU A 42 26.72 2.55 -13.49
CA GLU A 42 27.45 3.40 -14.43
C GLU A 42 27.12 3.13 -15.91
N ASN A 43 26.39 2.06 -16.22
CA ASN A 43 26.02 1.73 -17.60
C ASN A 43 24.72 2.45 -18.02
N GLU A 44 24.76 3.22 -19.12
CA GLU A 44 23.62 3.97 -19.67
C GLU A 44 22.38 3.09 -19.95
N ILE A 45 22.59 1.81 -20.25
CA ILE A 45 21.51 0.83 -20.45
C ILE A 45 20.70 0.67 -19.16
N VAL A 46 21.36 0.60 -18.01
CA VAL A 46 20.70 0.44 -16.71
C VAL A 46 19.89 1.69 -16.39
N GLN A 47 20.43 2.89 -16.61
CA GLN A 47 19.66 4.12 -16.38
C GLN A 47 18.38 4.20 -17.22
N SER A 48 18.44 3.73 -18.47
CA SER A 48 17.29 3.69 -19.39
C SER A 48 16.22 2.71 -18.91
N VAL A 49 16.61 1.53 -18.43
CA VAL A 49 15.69 0.56 -17.82
C VAL A 49 15.02 1.15 -16.58
N PHE A 50 15.77 1.83 -15.71
CA PHE A 50 15.20 2.46 -14.50
C PHE A 50 14.23 3.61 -14.81
N LYS A 51 14.42 4.34 -15.91
CA LYS A 51 13.42 5.30 -16.40
C LYS A 51 12.11 4.59 -16.79
N GLY A 52 12.19 3.39 -17.38
CA GLY A 52 11.03 2.55 -17.70
C GLY A 52 10.35 1.91 -16.49
N ILE A 53 11.09 1.60 -15.42
CA ILE A 53 10.53 1.00 -14.19
C ILE A 53 9.59 1.98 -13.46
N ARG A 54 9.88 3.28 -13.44
CA ARG A 54 9.03 4.28 -12.74
C ARG A 54 7.56 4.24 -13.19
N PRO A 55 7.21 4.36 -14.49
CA PRO A 55 5.82 4.26 -14.92
C PRO A 55 5.23 2.85 -14.71
N ALA A 56 6.05 1.79 -14.81
CA ALA A 56 5.58 0.43 -14.53
C ALA A 56 5.13 0.26 -13.07
N VAL A 57 5.86 0.83 -12.11
CA VAL A 57 5.49 0.83 -10.69
C VAL A 57 4.16 1.57 -10.46
N VAL A 58 3.95 2.70 -11.13
CA VAL A 58 2.68 3.44 -11.06
C VAL A 58 1.52 2.56 -11.55
N ALA A 59 1.71 1.83 -12.65
CA ALA A 59 0.70 0.91 -13.17
C ALA A 59 0.43 -0.27 -12.20
N LEU A 60 1.47 -0.86 -11.61
CA LEU A 60 1.35 -1.94 -10.62
C LEU A 60 0.55 -1.54 -9.38
N ILE A 61 0.57 -0.26 -9.00
CA ILE A 61 -0.26 0.27 -7.93
C ILE A 61 -1.69 0.55 -8.43
N ALA A 62 -1.84 1.13 -9.62
CA ALA A 62 -3.14 1.52 -10.19
C ALA A 62 -4.06 0.32 -10.48
N VAL A 63 -3.52 -0.79 -10.98
CA VAL A 63 -4.30 -1.98 -11.35
C VAL A 63 -5.11 -2.55 -10.18
N PRO A 64 -4.51 -2.89 -9.02
CA PRO A 64 -5.28 -3.38 -7.88
C PRO A 64 -6.24 -2.31 -7.32
N LEU A 65 -5.93 -1.02 -7.41
CA LEU A 65 -6.86 0.05 -7.01
C LEU A 65 -8.15 0.03 -7.84
N ILE A 66 -8.05 -0.13 -9.17
CA ILE A 66 -9.21 -0.25 -10.05
C ILE A 66 -9.99 -1.53 -9.77
N GLY A 67 -9.29 -2.64 -9.53
CA GLY A 67 -9.91 -3.92 -9.15
C GLY A 67 -10.71 -3.81 -7.85
N MET A 68 -10.13 -3.19 -6.83
CA MET A 68 -10.81 -2.92 -5.56
C MET A 68 -12.02 -1.99 -5.73
N SER A 69 -11.88 -0.93 -6.54
CA SER A 69 -12.96 0.02 -6.81
C SER A 69 -14.19 -0.66 -7.45
N LYS A 70 -13.98 -1.60 -8.38
CA LYS A 70 -15.07 -2.37 -8.99
C LYS A 70 -15.77 -3.33 -8.01
N GLY A 71 -15.03 -3.82 -7.00
CA GLY A 71 -15.58 -4.68 -5.95
C GLY A 71 -16.35 -3.92 -4.86
N MET A 72 -16.29 -2.59 -4.85
CA MET A 72 -17.03 -1.76 -3.91
C MET A 72 -18.38 -1.36 -4.50
N ASN A 73 -19.46 -1.44 -3.72
CA ASN A 73 -20.73 -0.82 -4.10
C ASN A 73 -20.55 0.71 -4.09
N LEU A 74 -20.13 1.26 -5.23
CA LEU A 74 -19.87 2.69 -5.41
C LEU A 74 -21.19 3.47 -5.43
N ASN A 75 -21.66 3.84 -4.23
CA ASN A 75 -22.68 4.88 -4.09
C ASN A 75 -22.05 6.26 -4.33
N ARG A 76 -22.86 7.28 -4.70
CA ARG A 76 -22.40 8.65 -4.99
C ARG A 76 -21.57 9.25 -3.84
N TYR A 77 -21.90 8.91 -2.60
CA TYR A 77 -21.15 9.33 -1.40
C TYR A 77 -19.82 8.60 -1.21
N THR A 78 -19.74 7.30 -1.52
CA THR A 78 -18.52 6.49 -1.40
C THR A 78 -17.47 6.91 -2.43
N SER A 79 -17.89 7.31 -3.63
CA SER A 79 -16.97 7.83 -4.65
C SER A 79 -16.49 9.25 -4.35
N LEU A 80 -17.20 10.02 -3.50
CA LEU A 80 -16.84 11.39 -3.15
C LEU A 80 -15.61 11.44 -2.22
N ILE A 81 -15.48 10.47 -1.32
CA ILE A 81 -14.41 10.39 -0.31
C ILE A 81 -12.99 10.35 -0.93
N PRO A 82 -12.67 9.48 -1.91
CA PRO A 82 -11.35 9.46 -2.53
C PRO A 82 -11.07 10.73 -3.36
N VAL A 83 -12.09 11.32 -3.99
CA VAL A 83 -11.96 12.56 -4.77
C VAL A 83 -11.61 13.74 -3.87
N ILE A 84 -12.33 13.89 -2.75
CA ILE A 84 -12.05 14.92 -1.74
C ILE A 84 -10.64 14.74 -1.16
N THR A 85 -10.27 13.50 -0.81
CA THR A 85 -8.94 13.19 -0.30
C THR A 85 -7.84 13.56 -1.30
N LEU A 86 -8.01 13.21 -2.58
CA LEU A 86 -7.06 13.57 -3.63
C LEU A 86 -6.94 15.09 -3.76
N LEU A 87 -8.06 15.82 -3.72
CA LEU A 87 -8.09 17.27 -3.79
C LEU A 87 -7.32 17.90 -2.61
N LEU A 88 -7.51 17.42 -1.39
CA LEU A 88 -6.81 17.90 -0.20
C LEU A 88 -5.29 17.67 -0.29
N ILE A 89 -4.84 16.51 -0.80
CA ILE A 89 -3.41 16.22 -0.95
C ILE A 89 -2.77 17.16 -1.98
N VAL A 90 -3.42 17.33 -3.13
CA VAL A 90 -2.87 18.10 -4.26
C VAL A 90 -2.92 19.60 -3.99
N ALA A 91 -4.03 20.12 -3.45
CA ALA A 91 -4.21 21.56 -3.24
C ALA A 91 -3.59 22.07 -1.94
N PHE A 92 -3.69 21.32 -0.83
CA PHE A 92 -3.22 21.79 0.49
C PHE A 92 -1.84 21.24 0.89
N ARG A 93 -1.20 20.39 0.07
CA ARG A 93 0.11 19.74 0.38
C ARG A 93 0.13 19.04 1.74
N ILE A 94 -1.04 18.69 2.29
CA ILE A 94 -1.16 18.03 3.59
C ILE A 94 -0.54 16.64 3.46
N SER A 95 0.30 16.27 4.44
CA SER A 95 0.90 14.94 4.46
C SER A 95 -0.20 13.88 4.49
N PRO A 96 -0.15 12.85 3.63
CA PRO A 96 -1.16 11.80 3.56
C PRO A 96 -1.47 11.12 4.90
N ILE A 97 -0.49 11.12 5.81
CA ILE A 97 -0.63 10.61 7.18
C ILE A 97 -1.78 11.27 7.95
N TYR A 98 -1.89 12.61 7.90
CA TYR A 98 -2.97 13.31 8.62
C TYR A 98 -4.35 12.99 8.03
N ILE A 99 -4.42 12.80 6.72
CA ILE A 99 -5.66 12.45 6.03
C ILE A 99 -6.07 11.01 6.36
N LEU A 100 -5.12 10.09 6.46
CA LEU A 100 -5.38 8.73 6.93
C LEU A 100 -5.90 8.72 8.37
N MET A 101 -5.31 9.53 9.27
CA MET A 101 -5.80 9.66 10.65
C MET A 101 -7.22 10.24 10.71
N ALA A 102 -7.48 11.33 9.99
CA ALA A 102 -8.80 11.95 9.95
C ALA A 102 -9.85 11.03 9.33
N GLY A 103 -9.52 10.35 8.22
CA GLY A 103 -10.38 9.37 7.58
C GLY A 103 -10.70 8.17 8.47
N ALA A 104 -9.71 7.68 9.23
CA ALA A 104 -9.92 6.61 10.21
C ALA A 104 -10.88 7.05 11.33
N LEU A 105 -10.68 8.25 11.90
CA LEU A 105 -11.55 8.80 12.94
C LEU A 105 -12.98 9.02 12.45
N LEU A 106 -13.14 9.65 11.28
CA LEU A 106 -14.46 9.88 10.67
C LEU A 106 -15.16 8.57 10.30
N GLY A 107 -14.42 7.57 9.81
CA GLY A 107 -14.95 6.24 9.52
C GLY A 107 -15.46 5.53 10.77
N ILE A 108 -14.71 5.59 11.88
CA ILE A 108 -15.13 5.03 13.17
C ILE A 108 -16.37 5.78 13.70
N PHE A 109 -16.38 7.11 13.61
CA PHE A 109 -17.50 7.94 14.06
C PHE A 109 -18.77 7.66 13.25
N TYR A 110 -18.66 7.55 11.93
CA TYR A 110 -19.79 7.20 11.05
C TYR A 110 -20.30 5.77 11.33
N HIS A 111 -19.40 4.82 11.58
CA HIS A 111 -19.80 3.46 11.98
C HIS A 111 -20.56 3.44 13.32
N TYR A 112 -20.17 4.31 14.26
CA TYR A 112 -20.85 4.43 15.55
C TYR A 112 -22.23 5.12 15.44
N LEU A 113 -22.41 6.04 14.50
CA LEU A 113 -23.67 6.75 14.24
C LEU A 113 -24.70 5.93 13.44
N ILE A 114 -24.26 5.14 12.46
CA ILE A 114 -25.16 4.38 11.57
C ILE A 114 -25.61 3.05 12.19
N LYS A 115 -24.90 2.53 13.19
CA LYS A 115 -25.20 1.27 13.86
C LYS A 115 -26.00 1.47 15.16
N ARG A 116 -26.91 2.45 15.15
CA ARG A 116 -27.98 2.61 16.13
C ARG A 116 -29.33 2.35 15.46
#